data_AF-A0A7S2ZN43-F1
#
_entry.id   AF-A0A7S2ZN43-F1
#
_cell.length_a   1.000
_cell.length_b   1.000
_cell.length_c   1.000
_cell.angle_alpha   90.00
_cell.angle_beta   90.00
_cell.angle_gamma   90.00
#
_symmetry.space_group_name_H-M   'P 1'
#
loop_
_entity.id
_entity.type
_entity.pdbx_description
1 polymer ?
#
loop_
_entity_poly.entity_id
_entity_poly.type
_entity_poly.pdbx_seq_one_letter_code
_entity_poly.pdbx_strand_id
1 'polypeptide(L)'
;VHLLRSKPTLCAWQCLNLHALNFLLQSHEDKIRIILNKADLIDSQQLMRVYGALMWSLGKVVKSPEVIRVFLGSFWDQPLALTGKTNEKLFAAEKEDLISDLRGLPHNAALRRVNELVKRARLAKVHALLISHLRSSMPYLWGHEKKQKKLVGRLDQEYRKVSKLHDLAPGDFPSMDKFRAGLERFEISEFPSLSQRLVDVCDVALTRDVPNLILRIQGLEEKQEGQGQGSRLNPPTPKAPHEYSSPNPRPLDNMASPATNFFDGDVSPMKSASRQLTHDGDLEEEVATWNIQESTENPFSDGFEHDSGFEVGQDDWVVSVADKTKWTNSFYELGPSGHPPTVTGQQVRPIMVDSGLPTQALRKIWDLVDISGRGALDDEEFALAMYVISDAKVNGVESIPDELPRSFLPPSKR
;
A
#
# COMPACT_ATOMS: atom_id res chain seq x y z
N VAL A 1 20.38 0.65 -3.01
CA VAL A 1 20.26 0.30 -4.45
C VAL A 1 21.25 -0.83 -4.74
N HIS A 2 20.80 -2.09 -4.71
CA HIS A 2 21.63 -3.19 -5.21
C HIS A 2 21.35 -3.35 -6.70
N LEU A 3 22.26 -2.85 -7.53
CA LEU A 3 22.18 -2.97 -8.98
C LEU A 3 22.67 -4.37 -9.37
N LEU A 4 21.75 -5.30 -9.66
CA LEU A 4 22.11 -6.60 -10.24
C LEU A 4 22.56 -6.37 -11.68
N ARG A 5 23.88 -6.45 -11.88
CA ARG A 5 24.58 -6.20 -13.14
C ARG A 5 24.83 -7.50 -13.91
N SER A 6 23.82 -8.35 -14.11
CA SER A 6 23.96 -9.55 -14.95
C SER A 6 22.87 -9.63 -16.02
N LYS A 7 23.18 -10.30 -17.13
CA LYS A 7 22.25 -10.57 -18.24
C LYS A 7 20.98 -11.27 -17.72
N PRO A 8 19.80 -11.03 -18.32
CA PRO A 8 18.55 -11.62 -17.87
C PRO A 8 18.50 -13.09 -18.34
N THR A 9 19.22 -13.96 -17.64
CA THR A 9 19.04 -15.41 -17.77
C THR A 9 18.39 -15.91 -16.49
N LEU A 10 17.34 -16.72 -16.62
CA LEU A 10 16.56 -17.36 -15.53
C LEU A 10 17.42 -17.90 -14.38
N CYS A 11 18.64 -18.36 -14.65
CA CYS A 11 19.59 -18.88 -13.67
C CYS A 11 20.10 -17.84 -12.64
N ALA A 12 20.18 -16.55 -12.96
CA ALA A 12 20.77 -15.56 -12.05
C ALA A 12 19.88 -15.27 -10.81
N TRP A 13 18.57 -15.50 -10.93
CA TRP A 13 17.61 -15.21 -9.86
C TRP A 13 17.45 -16.35 -8.84
N GLN A 14 17.83 -17.58 -9.19
CA GLN A 14 17.92 -18.70 -8.23
C GLN A 14 19.05 -18.51 -7.20
N CYS A 15 20.01 -17.60 -7.45
CA CYS A 15 21.13 -17.32 -6.54
C CYS A 15 20.92 -16.12 -5.61
N LEU A 16 19.76 -15.44 -5.66
CA LEU A 16 19.48 -14.41 -4.66
C LEU A 16 19.29 -15.13 -3.31
N ASN A 17 20.12 -14.81 -2.32
CA ASN A 17 20.06 -15.46 -1.02
C ASN A 17 18.78 -15.02 -0.28
N LEU A 18 17.65 -15.67 -0.59
CA LEU A 18 16.29 -15.34 -0.15
C LEU A 18 16.20 -15.16 1.38
N HIS A 19 17.03 -15.89 2.14
CA HIS A 19 17.11 -15.78 3.60
C HIS A 19 17.68 -14.43 4.09
N ALA A 20 18.73 -13.92 3.44
CA ALA A 20 19.29 -12.60 3.78
C ALA A 20 18.33 -11.47 3.37
N LEU A 21 17.60 -11.65 2.26
CA LEU A 21 16.59 -10.71 1.81
C LEU A 21 15.42 -10.62 2.81
N ASN A 22 14.94 -11.75 3.33
CA ASN A 22 13.86 -11.81 4.31
C ASN A 22 14.12 -10.92 5.56
N PHE A 23 15.33 -10.97 6.10
CA PHE A 23 15.70 -10.17 7.28
C PHE A 23 15.78 -8.66 6.98
N LEU A 24 16.22 -8.29 5.78
CA LEU A 24 16.26 -6.90 5.32
C LEU A 24 14.88 -6.34 4.98
N LEU A 25 13.97 -7.17 4.48
CA LEU A 25 12.64 -6.76 4.03
C LEU A 25 11.70 -6.49 5.22
N GLN A 26 11.63 -7.39 6.21
CA GLN A 26 10.59 -7.39 7.26
C GLN A 26 10.46 -6.11 8.10
N SER A 27 11.47 -5.23 8.15
CA SER A 27 11.43 -3.99 8.94
C SER A 27 11.35 -2.71 8.11
N HIS A 28 11.48 -2.81 6.79
CA HIS A 28 11.70 -1.66 5.90
C HIS A 28 10.96 -1.78 4.55
N GLU A 29 9.90 -2.59 4.47
CA GLU A 29 9.15 -2.86 3.24
C GLU A 29 8.73 -1.58 2.51
N ASP A 30 8.32 -0.56 3.26
CA ASP A 30 7.93 0.77 2.77
C ASP A 30 9.08 1.56 2.12
N LYS A 31 10.35 1.19 2.38
CA LYS A 31 11.57 1.78 1.80
C LYS A 31 12.06 1.03 0.57
N ILE A 32 11.48 -0.13 0.28
CA ILE A 32 11.97 -0.99 -0.78
C ILE A 32 11.26 -0.62 -2.07
N ARG A 33 12.06 -0.48 -3.11
CA ARG A 33 11.61 -0.26 -4.48
C ARG A 33 12.31 -1.32 -5.31
N ILE A 34 11.52 -2.11 -6.02
CA ILE A 34 12.04 -3.20 -6.85
C ILE A 34 12.06 -2.68 -8.28
N ILE A 35 13.20 -2.84 -8.97
CA ILE A 35 13.37 -2.37 -10.34
C ILE A 35 13.74 -3.57 -11.19
N LEU A 36 12.88 -3.92 -12.15
CA LEU A 36 13.20 -4.90 -13.19
C LEU A 36 13.88 -4.17 -14.35
N ASN A 37 15.20 -4.06 -14.24
CA ASN A 37 16.01 -3.33 -15.21
C ASN A 37 16.28 -4.16 -16.49
N LYS A 38 16.60 -3.47 -17.58
CA LYS A 38 16.88 -4.05 -18.91
C LYS A 38 15.68 -4.78 -19.54
N ALA A 39 14.48 -4.32 -19.20
CA ALA A 39 13.23 -4.88 -19.73
C ALA A 39 13.11 -4.70 -21.25
N ASP A 40 13.84 -3.76 -21.85
CA ASP A 40 13.87 -3.53 -23.30
C ASP A 40 14.56 -4.63 -24.11
N LEU A 41 15.37 -5.47 -23.46
CA LEU A 41 16.13 -6.54 -24.14
C LEU A 41 15.30 -7.79 -24.44
N ILE A 42 14.06 -7.85 -23.97
CA ILE A 42 13.15 -8.99 -24.09
C ILE A 42 11.80 -8.53 -24.67
N ASP A 43 11.10 -9.44 -25.35
CA ASP A 43 9.76 -9.16 -25.89
C ASP A 43 8.70 -9.11 -24.78
N SER A 44 7.50 -8.63 -25.09
CA SER A 44 6.42 -8.46 -24.12
C SER A 44 6.00 -9.79 -23.44
N GLN A 45 6.02 -10.93 -24.14
CA GLN A 45 5.65 -12.22 -23.55
C GLN A 45 6.71 -12.69 -22.55
N GLN A 46 7.98 -12.58 -22.92
CA GLN A 46 9.11 -12.90 -22.05
C GLN A 46 9.14 -11.96 -20.85
N LEU A 47 8.87 -10.67 -21.04
CA LEU A 47 8.77 -9.69 -19.96
C LEU A 47 7.73 -10.10 -18.91
N MET A 48 6.52 -10.47 -19.35
CA MET A 48 5.47 -10.94 -18.45
C MET A 48 5.84 -12.24 -17.72
N ARG A 49 6.54 -13.17 -18.40
CA ARG A 49 7.05 -14.40 -17.77
C ARG A 49 8.08 -14.10 -16.68
N VAL A 50 9.03 -13.20 -16.96
CA VAL A 50 10.06 -12.79 -15.99
C VAL A 50 9.43 -12.04 -14.81
N TYR A 51 8.48 -11.14 -15.09
CA TYR A 51 7.74 -10.41 -14.07
C TYR A 51 6.94 -11.35 -13.14
N GLY A 52 6.17 -12.28 -13.73
CA GLY A 52 5.40 -13.27 -12.96
C GLY A 52 6.31 -14.15 -12.09
N ALA A 53 7.44 -14.61 -12.64
CA ALA A 53 8.43 -15.36 -11.87
C ALA A 53 9.01 -14.56 -10.69
N LEU A 54 9.32 -13.27 -10.91
CA LEU A 54 9.79 -12.37 -9.86
C LEU A 54 8.76 -12.21 -8.74
N MET A 55 7.50 -11.92 -9.09
CA MET A 55 6.43 -11.74 -8.10
C MET A 55 6.14 -13.03 -7.32
N TRP A 56 6.17 -14.17 -8.01
CA TRP A 56 6.04 -15.48 -7.35
C TRP A 56 7.15 -15.71 -6.32
N SER A 57 8.40 -15.42 -6.68
CA SER A 57 9.53 -15.53 -5.73
C SER A 57 9.42 -14.54 -4.58
N LEU A 58 9.01 -13.30 -4.84
CA LEU A 58 8.79 -12.29 -3.80
C LEU A 58 7.70 -12.73 -2.81
N GLY A 59 6.60 -13.31 -3.28
CA GLY A 59 5.53 -13.80 -2.42
C GLY A 59 5.95 -14.94 -1.47
N LYS A 60 7.07 -15.62 -1.74
CA LYS A 60 7.64 -16.61 -0.80
C LYS A 60 8.49 -15.97 0.30
N VAL A 61 8.95 -14.74 0.11
CA VAL A 61 9.91 -14.06 1.00
C VAL A 61 9.22 -12.94 1.78
N VAL A 62 8.39 -12.17 1.11
CA VAL A 62 7.63 -11.06 1.66
C VAL A 62 6.42 -11.66 2.38
N LYS A 63 6.35 -11.45 3.69
CA LYS A 63 5.25 -11.98 4.54
C LYS A 63 4.10 -10.98 4.72
N SER A 64 4.14 -9.88 3.97
CA SER A 64 3.14 -8.82 4.02
C SER A 64 1.99 -9.11 3.06
N PRO A 65 0.73 -8.82 3.45
CA PRO A 65 -0.40 -8.89 2.53
C PRO A 65 -0.36 -7.81 1.45
N GLU A 66 0.50 -6.79 1.59
CA GLU A 66 0.64 -5.71 0.62
C GLU A 66 1.59 -6.11 -0.52
N VAL A 67 1.15 -5.88 -1.77
CA VAL A 67 1.95 -6.17 -2.96
C VAL A 67 3.02 -5.09 -3.16
N ILE A 68 4.30 -5.50 -3.14
CA ILE A 68 5.41 -4.56 -3.41
C ILE A 68 5.39 -4.14 -4.88
N ARG A 69 5.41 -2.83 -5.13
CA ARG A 69 5.50 -2.26 -6.48
C ARG A 69 6.85 -2.56 -7.13
N VAL A 70 6.82 -3.01 -8.38
CA VAL A 70 7.99 -3.27 -9.23
C VAL A 70 7.97 -2.30 -10.41
N PHE A 71 9.07 -1.58 -10.62
CA PHE A 71 9.23 -0.65 -11.74
C PHE A 71 9.91 -1.33 -12.93
N LEU A 72 9.26 -1.28 -14.09
CA LEU A 72 9.72 -1.94 -15.31
C LEU A 72 10.45 -0.95 -16.22
N GLY A 73 11.62 -1.31 -16.73
CA GLY A 73 12.24 -0.51 -17.79
C GLY A 73 13.73 -0.73 -17.95
N SER A 74 14.33 0.18 -18.69
CA SER A 74 15.78 0.22 -18.91
C SER A 74 16.30 1.59 -18.51
N PHE A 75 16.83 1.65 -17.29
CA PHE A 75 17.23 2.88 -16.62
C PHE A 75 18.66 3.26 -16.97
N TRP A 76 18.85 3.67 -18.23
CA TRP A 76 20.12 4.15 -18.78
C TRP A 76 19.88 5.18 -19.89
N ASP A 77 20.96 5.81 -20.36
CA ASP A 77 20.87 6.87 -21.38
C ASP A 77 20.95 6.33 -22.82
N GLN A 78 20.94 5.01 -22.99
CA GLN A 78 20.99 4.38 -24.31
C GLN A 78 19.60 4.27 -24.94
N PRO A 79 19.49 4.33 -26.28
CA PRO A 79 18.22 4.06 -26.97
C PRO A 79 17.66 2.68 -26.62
N LEU A 80 16.34 2.56 -26.56
CA LEU A 80 15.69 1.26 -26.34
C LEU A 80 16.05 0.29 -27.46
N ALA A 81 16.36 -0.96 -27.08
CA ALA A 81 16.53 -2.04 -28.02
C ALA A 81 15.26 -2.22 -28.86
N LEU A 82 15.44 -2.61 -30.13
CA LEU A 82 14.33 -2.73 -31.09
C LEU A 82 13.22 -3.66 -30.57
N THR A 83 13.61 -4.75 -29.91
CA THR A 83 12.72 -5.74 -29.27
C THR A 83 11.80 -5.11 -28.21
N GLY A 84 12.29 -4.12 -27.48
CA GLY A 84 11.55 -3.46 -26.39
C GLY A 84 10.76 -2.22 -26.81
N LYS A 85 10.90 -1.74 -28.05
CA LYS A 85 10.23 -0.52 -28.53
C LYS A 85 8.70 -0.59 -28.45
N THR A 86 8.12 -1.79 -28.57
CA THR A 86 6.67 -1.99 -28.42
C THR A 86 6.15 -1.59 -27.05
N ASN A 87 7.02 -1.62 -26.02
CA ASN A 87 6.69 -1.27 -24.64
C ASN A 87 7.24 0.11 -24.23
N GLU A 88 7.67 0.95 -25.19
CA GLU A 88 8.28 2.26 -24.90
C GLU A 88 7.41 3.14 -24.02
N LYS A 89 6.10 3.22 -24.29
CA LYS A 89 5.15 3.99 -23.48
C LYS A 89 5.09 3.48 -22.03
N LEU A 90 5.08 2.15 -21.85
CA LEU A 90 5.08 1.53 -20.53
C LEU A 90 6.36 1.88 -19.76
N PHE A 91 7.54 1.73 -20.39
CA PHE A 91 8.81 2.05 -19.75
C PHE A 91 8.95 3.54 -19.42
N ALA A 92 8.42 4.42 -20.27
CA ALA A 92 8.40 5.86 -20.00
C ALA A 92 7.52 6.18 -18.79
N ALA A 93 6.30 5.62 -18.73
CA ALA A 93 5.39 5.79 -17.59
C ALA A 93 5.99 5.23 -16.29
N GLU A 94 6.54 4.03 -16.31
CA GLU A 94 7.19 3.42 -15.14
C GLU A 94 8.43 4.20 -14.67
N LYS A 95 9.17 4.80 -15.59
CA LYS A 95 10.27 5.70 -15.26
C LYS A 95 9.77 6.98 -14.59
N GLU A 96 8.70 7.58 -15.10
CA GLU A 96 8.09 8.77 -14.50
C GLU A 96 7.58 8.49 -13.09
N ASP A 97 6.87 7.37 -12.91
CA ASP A 97 6.37 6.92 -11.61
C ASP A 97 7.51 6.68 -10.62
N LEU A 98 8.60 6.02 -11.04
CA LEU A 98 9.77 5.83 -10.19
C LEU A 98 10.38 7.18 -9.78
N ILE A 99 10.53 8.11 -10.73
CA ILE A 99 11.12 9.42 -10.44
C ILE A 99 10.21 10.24 -9.52
N SER A 100 8.89 10.19 -9.71
CA SER A 100 7.91 10.83 -8.84
C SER A 100 8.01 10.30 -7.41
N ASP A 101 8.04 8.97 -7.25
CA ASP A 101 8.22 8.33 -5.94
C ASP A 101 9.56 8.70 -5.29
N LEU A 102 10.67 8.67 -6.05
CA LEU A 102 12.00 9.07 -5.57
C LEU A 102 12.03 10.54 -5.11
N ARG A 103 11.35 11.45 -5.83
CA ARG A 103 11.21 12.86 -5.43
C ARG A 103 10.38 13.02 -4.17
N GLY A 104 9.39 12.17 -3.94
CA GLY A 104 8.57 12.15 -2.72
C GLY A 104 9.29 11.59 -1.49
N LEU A 105 10.43 10.90 -1.65
CA LEU A 105 11.13 10.23 -0.55
C LEU A 105 11.50 11.14 0.64
N PRO A 106 12.05 12.36 0.47
CA PRO A 106 12.42 13.20 1.61
C PRO A 106 11.20 13.57 2.46
N HIS A 107 10.09 13.92 1.81
CA HIS A 107 8.83 14.26 2.46
C HIS A 107 8.23 13.03 3.17
N ASN A 108 8.16 11.89 2.49
CA ASN A 108 7.68 10.63 3.04
C ASN A 108 8.57 10.12 4.20
N ALA A 109 9.89 10.38 4.16
CA ALA A 109 10.80 10.06 5.26
C ALA A 109 10.53 10.92 6.50
N ALA A 110 10.23 12.22 6.33
CA ALA A 110 9.88 13.10 7.43
C ALA A 110 8.55 12.66 8.08
N LEU A 111 7.50 12.43 7.30
CA LEU A 111 6.20 11.95 7.81
C LEU A 111 6.34 10.62 8.57
N ARG A 112 7.14 9.69 8.06
CA ARG A 112 7.39 8.42 8.76
C ARG A 112 8.09 8.59 10.09
N ARG A 113 9.08 9.50 10.18
CA ARG A 113 9.73 9.80 11.46
C ARG A 113 8.74 10.37 12.47
N VAL A 114 7.82 11.22 12.01
CA VAL A 114 6.72 11.73 12.84
C VAL A 114 5.80 10.60 13.29
N ASN A 115 5.39 9.70 12.39
CA ASN A 115 4.55 8.55 12.75
C ASN A 115 5.23 7.61 13.77
N GLU A 116 6.53 7.36 13.62
CA GLU A 116 7.28 6.58 14.60
C GLU A 116 7.42 7.29 15.95
N LEU A 117 7.53 8.63 15.95
CA LEU A 117 7.48 9.43 17.17
C LEU A 117 6.12 9.29 17.87
N VAL A 118 5.02 9.38 17.12
CA VAL A 118 3.65 9.21 17.62
C VAL A 118 3.46 7.84 18.26
N LYS A 119 3.85 6.76 17.57
CA LYS A 119 3.78 5.40 18.11
C LYS A 119 4.55 5.28 19.42
N ARG A 120 5.78 5.82 19.48
CA ARG A 120 6.60 5.79 20.68
C ARG A 120 6.02 6.61 21.83
N ALA A 121 5.49 7.78 21.54
CA ALA A 121 4.87 8.64 22.55
C ALA A 121 3.63 7.99 23.17
N ARG A 122 2.75 7.39 22.35
CA ARG A 122 1.62 6.58 22.85
C ARG A 122 2.10 5.42 23.70
N LEU A 123 3.04 4.62 23.20
CA LEU A 123 3.59 3.48 23.93
C LEU A 123 4.19 3.91 25.29
N ALA A 124 4.94 5.02 25.32
CA ALA A 124 5.52 5.55 26.55
C ALA A 124 4.44 6.03 27.53
N LYS A 125 3.39 6.73 27.05
CA LYS A 125 2.23 7.13 27.86
C LYS A 125 1.54 5.90 28.46
N VAL A 126 1.19 4.91 27.64
CA VAL A 126 0.52 3.67 28.09
C VAL A 126 1.39 2.92 29.10
N HIS A 127 2.69 2.82 28.85
CA HIS A 127 3.64 2.21 29.79
C HIS A 127 3.65 2.95 31.13
N ALA A 128 3.71 4.27 31.13
CA ALA A 128 3.70 5.06 32.37
C ALA A 128 2.38 4.87 33.16
N LEU A 129 1.24 4.83 32.47
CA LEU A 129 -0.07 4.58 33.08
C LEU A 129 -0.15 3.17 33.68
N LEU A 130 0.35 2.15 32.97
CA LEU A 130 0.44 0.77 33.48
C LEU A 130 1.29 0.70 34.76
N ILE A 131 2.50 1.28 34.72
CA ILE A 131 3.41 1.28 35.87
C ILE A 131 2.76 1.99 37.07
N SER A 132 2.10 3.12 36.84
CA SER A 132 1.39 3.84 37.90
C SER A 132 0.22 3.05 38.49
N HIS A 133 -0.57 2.38 37.65
CA HIS A 133 -1.69 1.54 38.07
C HIS A 133 -1.22 0.32 38.88
N LEU A 134 -0.12 -0.29 38.47
CA LEU A 134 0.49 -1.39 39.21
C LEU A 134 1.03 -0.92 40.56
N ARG A 135 1.73 0.22 40.59
CA ARG A 135 2.22 0.84 41.83
C ARG A 135 1.07 1.15 42.79
N SER A 136 0.00 1.80 42.32
CA SER A 136 -1.15 2.16 43.17
C SER A 136 -1.90 0.93 43.70
N SER A 137 -1.76 -0.21 43.02
CA SER A 137 -2.33 -1.49 43.45
C SER A 137 -1.49 -2.23 44.50
N MET A 138 -0.28 -1.75 44.85
CA MET A 138 0.58 -2.38 45.85
C MET A 138 0.17 -2.00 47.29
N PRO A 139 0.30 -2.91 48.27
CA PRO A 139 0.10 -2.59 49.67
C PRO A 139 1.19 -1.62 50.17
N TYR A 140 0.91 -0.87 51.25
CA TYR A 140 1.87 0.11 51.79
C TYR A 140 2.94 -0.50 52.72
N LEU A 141 2.64 -1.60 53.43
CA LEU A 141 3.50 -2.09 54.53
C LEU A 141 4.06 -3.51 54.34
N TRP A 142 3.24 -4.48 53.91
CA TRP A 142 3.65 -5.88 53.81
C TRP A 142 2.91 -6.62 52.70
N GLY A 143 3.46 -7.76 52.28
CA GLY A 143 2.84 -8.63 51.28
C GLY A 143 3.10 -8.22 49.83
N HIS A 144 4.10 -7.37 49.58
CA HIS A 144 4.50 -6.91 48.24
C HIS A 144 4.74 -8.08 47.29
N GLU A 145 5.54 -9.09 47.68
CA GLU A 145 5.88 -10.23 46.82
C GLU A 145 4.64 -11.03 46.37
N LYS A 146 3.74 -11.36 47.31
CA LYS A 146 2.50 -12.09 47.01
C LYS A 146 1.58 -11.28 46.10
N LYS A 147 1.45 -9.97 46.35
CA LYS A 147 0.63 -9.08 45.52
C LYS A 147 1.22 -8.91 44.12
N GLN A 148 2.53 -8.73 44.01
CA GLN A 148 3.24 -8.64 42.74
C GLN A 148 3.05 -9.91 41.91
N LYS A 149 3.29 -11.10 42.48
CA LYS A 149 3.01 -12.38 41.79
C LYS A 149 1.57 -12.47 41.29
N LYS A 150 0.60 -11.99 42.07
CA LYS A 150 -0.82 -11.94 41.67
C LYS A 150 -1.09 -10.95 40.54
N LEU A 151 -0.49 -9.76 40.57
CA LEU A 151 -0.63 -8.74 39.52
C LEU A 151 0.00 -9.20 38.21
N VAL A 152 1.23 -9.72 38.26
CA VAL A 152 1.94 -10.30 37.10
C VAL A 152 1.16 -11.50 36.56
N GLY A 153 0.61 -12.36 37.42
CA GLY A 153 -0.21 -13.50 37.03
C GLY A 153 -1.50 -13.13 36.29
N ARG A 154 -2.09 -11.97 36.60
CA ARG A 154 -3.36 -11.47 36.00
C ARG A 154 -3.16 -10.20 35.17
N LEU A 155 -1.99 -10.08 34.54
CA LEU A 155 -1.59 -8.89 33.80
C LEU A 155 -2.56 -8.55 32.65
N ASP A 156 -3.21 -9.55 32.07
CA ASP A 156 -4.28 -9.39 31.07
C ASP A 156 -5.46 -8.57 31.61
N GLN A 157 -5.85 -8.81 32.86
CA GLN A 157 -6.93 -8.09 33.52
C GLN A 157 -6.50 -6.67 33.84
N GLU A 158 -5.26 -6.47 34.27
CA GLU A 158 -4.72 -5.14 34.56
C GLU A 158 -4.61 -4.28 33.28
N TYR A 159 -4.20 -4.87 32.15
CA TYR A 159 -4.23 -4.19 30.85
C TYR A 159 -5.64 -3.74 30.46
N ARG A 160 -6.64 -4.62 30.59
CA ARG A 160 -8.04 -4.28 30.28
C ARG A 160 -8.59 -3.17 31.17
N LYS A 161 -8.21 -3.15 32.46
CA LYS A 161 -8.62 -2.08 33.38
C LYS A 161 -8.01 -0.75 32.97
N VAL A 162 -6.70 -0.70 32.71
CA VAL A 162 -6.01 0.53 32.29
C VAL A 162 -6.54 1.02 30.94
N SER A 163 -6.81 0.11 30.00
CA SER A 163 -7.44 0.43 28.72
C SER A 163 -8.79 1.11 28.91
N LYS A 164 -9.69 0.55 29.73
CA LYS A 164 -11.00 1.14 30.00
C LYS A 164 -10.92 2.44 30.79
N LEU A 165 -10.03 2.53 31.78
CA LEU A 165 -9.91 3.69 32.66
C LEU A 165 -9.42 4.94 31.93
N HIS A 166 -8.58 4.76 30.90
CA HIS A 166 -7.93 5.84 30.18
C HIS A 166 -8.31 5.90 28.70
N ASP A 167 -9.32 5.14 28.27
CA ASP A 167 -9.79 5.05 26.89
C ASP A 167 -8.67 4.79 25.87
N LEU A 168 -7.88 3.72 26.13
CA LEU A 168 -6.71 3.38 25.32
C LEU A 168 -7.00 2.19 24.41
N ALA A 169 -6.58 2.31 23.14
CA ALA A 169 -6.68 1.24 22.17
C ALA A 169 -5.76 0.06 22.53
N PRO A 170 -6.20 -1.20 22.37
CA PRO A 170 -5.37 -2.38 22.65
C PRO A 170 -4.04 -2.42 21.89
N GLY A 171 -4.00 -1.84 20.68
CA GLY A 171 -2.80 -1.78 19.85
C GLY A 171 -1.69 -0.86 20.39
N ASP A 172 -2.01 0.07 21.28
CA ASP A 172 -1.02 0.98 21.88
C ASP A 172 -0.25 0.33 23.06
N PHE A 173 -0.69 -0.85 23.51
CA PHE A 173 -0.10 -1.53 24.66
C PHE A 173 1.21 -2.25 24.30
N PRO A 174 2.20 -2.25 25.21
CA PRO A 174 3.39 -3.07 25.03
C PRO A 174 3.02 -4.55 25.03
N SER A 175 3.73 -5.35 24.22
CA SER A 175 3.52 -6.80 24.19
C SER A 175 3.55 -7.39 25.59
N MET A 176 2.48 -8.12 25.95
CA MET A 176 2.26 -8.61 27.31
C MET A 176 3.43 -9.46 27.81
N ASP A 177 3.98 -10.33 26.97
CA ASP A 177 5.09 -11.22 27.35
C ASP A 177 6.37 -10.45 27.67
N LYS A 178 6.75 -9.47 26.83
CA LYS A 178 7.94 -8.65 27.10
C LYS A 178 7.75 -7.77 28.33
N PHE A 179 6.54 -7.23 28.54
CA PHE A 179 6.26 -6.41 29.72
C PHE A 179 6.27 -7.26 31.00
N ARG A 180 5.68 -8.46 30.98
CA ARG A 180 5.72 -9.45 32.06
C ARG A 180 7.16 -9.81 32.44
N ALA A 181 7.97 -10.19 31.44
CA ALA A 181 9.38 -10.53 31.65
C ALA A 181 10.21 -9.34 32.18
N GLY A 182 9.82 -8.11 31.83
CA GLY A 182 10.37 -6.89 32.42
C GLY A 182 9.98 -6.73 33.89
N LEU A 183 8.69 -6.83 34.21
CA LEU A 183 8.17 -6.66 35.58
C LEU A 183 8.77 -7.64 36.59
N GLU A 184 9.09 -8.87 36.18
CA GLU A 184 9.71 -9.87 37.06
C GLU A 184 11.11 -9.46 37.55
N ARG A 185 11.75 -8.49 36.89
CA ARG A 185 13.10 -8.01 37.23
C ARG A 185 13.09 -6.81 38.19
N PHE A 186 11.93 -6.24 38.48
CA PHE A 186 11.81 -5.03 39.30
C PHE A 186 10.80 -5.23 40.44
N GLU A 187 10.95 -4.47 41.52
CA GLU A 187 9.96 -4.43 42.59
C GLU A 187 8.91 -3.35 42.31
N ILE A 188 7.65 -3.75 42.16
CA ILE A 188 6.56 -2.82 41.76
C ILE A 188 6.33 -1.72 42.82
N SER A 189 6.63 -2.01 44.09
CA SER A 189 6.53 -1.08 45.23
C SER A 189 7.48 0.13 45.08
N GLU A 190 8.58 -0.03 44.35
CA GLU A 190 9.61 1.00 44.17
C GLU A 190 9.38 1.91 42.96
N PHE A 191 8.43 1.55 42.08
CA PHE A 191 8.17 2.33 40.87
C PHE A 191 7.83 3.79 41.17
N PRO A 192 8.17 4.75 40.30
CA PRO A 192 7.78 6.13 40.54
C PRO A 192 6.25 6.32 40.43
N SER A 193 5.71 7.31 41.14
CA SER A 193 4.34 7.77 40.89
C SER A 193 4.23 8.48 39.55
N LEU A 194 3.06 8.42 38.91
CA LEU A 194 2.81 9.14 37.67
C LEU A 194 2.91 10.66 37.88
N SER A 195 3.63 11.32 36.99
CA SER A 195 3.56 12.77 36.87
C SER A 195 2.47 13.14 35.88
N GLN A 196 1.34 13.65 36.38
CA GLN A 196 0.23 14.07 35.52
C GLN A 196 0.69 15.15 34.53
N ARG A 197 1.55 16.07 34.95
CA ARG A 197 2.13 17.11 34.09
C ARG A 197 2.85 16.53 32.87
N LEU A 198 3.58 15.42 33.02
CA LEU A 198 4.26 14.77 31.88
C LEU A 198 3.28 14.08 30.93
N VAL A 199 2.18 13.54 31.47
CA VAL A 199 1.10 12.97 30.67
C VAL A 199 0.42 14.08 29.86
N ASP A 200 0.10 15.21 30.49
CA ASP A 200 -0.53 16.35 29.83
C ASP A 200 0.35 16.92 28.70
N VAL A 201 1.68 16.99 28.91
CA VAL A 201 2.64 17.39 27.86
C VAL A 201 2.62 16.40 26.69
N CYS A 202 2.56 15.09 26.96
CA CYS A 202 2.46 14.07 25.92
C CYS A 202 1.15 14.21 25.13
N ASP A 203 0.05 14.50 25.81
CA ASP A 203 -1.27 14.66 25.20
C ASP A 203 -1.37 15.91 24.33
N VAL A 204 -0.81 17.04 24.78
CA VAL A 204 -0.70 18.25 23.93
C VAL A 204 0.16 17.98 22.70
N ALA A 205 1.28 17.27 22.87
CA ALA A 205 2.15 16.92 21.75
C ALA A 205 1.42 16.05 20.71
N LEU A 206 0.65 15.04 21.15
CA LEU A 206 -0.05 14.11 20.26
C LEU A 206 -1.31 14.68 19.61
N THR A 207 -2.05 15.55 20.30
CA THR A 207 -3.34 16.07 19.84
C THR A 207 -3.23 17.40 19.09
N ARG A 208 -2.16 18.18 19.32
CA ARG A 208 -1.99 19.51 18.73
C ARG A 208 -0.69 19.65 17.96
N ASP A 209 0.45 19.43 18.63
CA ASP A 209 1.75 19.83 18.05
C ASP A 209 2.16 18.91 16.88
N VAL A 210 1.90 17.60 16.98
CA VAL A 210 2.18 16.65 15.90
C VAL A 210 1.28 16.88 14.67
N PRO A 211 -0.05 17.00 14.78
CA PRO A 211 -0.89 17.34 13.62
C PRO A 211 -0.44 18.61 12.90
N ASN A 212 -0.11 19.67 13.66
CA ASN A 212 0.43 20.90 13.09
C ASN A 212 1.76 20.70 12.37
N LEU A 213 2.64 19.84 12.90
CA LEU A 213 3.90 19.49 12.24
C LEU A 213 3.65 18.73 10.92
N ILE A 214 2.66 17.83 10.87
CA ILE A 214 2.30 17.09 9.65
C ILE A 214 1.82 18.05 8.56
N LEU A 215 0.93 19.00 8.90
CA LEU A 215 0.45 20.02 7.97
C LEU A 215 1.60 20.85 7.37
N ARG A 216 2.55 21.27 8.22
CA ARG A 216 3.76 21.98 7.77
C ARG A 216 4.64 21.14 6.85
N ILE A 217 4.83 19.86 7.16
CA ILE A 217 5.60 18.95 6.31
C ILE A 217 4.92 18.82 4.94
N GLN A 218 3.58 18.81 4.89
CA GLN A 218 2.75 18.72 3.67
C GLN A 218 2.63 20.04 2.89
N GLY A 219 3.17 21.14 3.42
CA GLY A 219 3.05 22.45 2.76
C GLY A 219 1.62 23.00 2.74
N LEU A 220 0.73 22.44 3.57
CA LEU A 220 -0.66 22.85 3.72
C LEU A 220 -0.76 23.81 4.92
N GLU A 221 -0.30 25.04 4.74
CA GLU A 221 -0.55 26.09 5.73
C GLU A 221 -1.92 26.73 5.48
N GLU A 222 -2.80 26.69 6.49
CA GLU A 222 -3.90 27.66 6.58
C GLU A 222 -3.30 29.05 6.78
N LYS A 223 -3.48 29.94 5.80
CA LYS A 223 -3.22 31.36 5.98
C LYS A 223 -4.12 31.86 7.11
N GLN A 224 -3.56 32.12 8.28
CA GLN A 224 -4.26 32.91 9.29
C GLN A 224 -4.45 34.33 8.74
N GLU A 225 -5.68 34.65 8.32
CA GLU A 225 -6.09 36.01 7.98
C GLU A 225 -5.91 36.92 9.20
N GLY A 226 -5.29 38.08 8.95
CA GLY A 226 -4.79 38.98 9.98
C GLY A 226 -5.89 39.63 10.82
N GLN A 227 -5.65 39.67 12.14
CA GLN A 227 -6.33 40.63 13.00
C GLN A 227 -5.76 42.03 12.79
N GLY A 228 -6.68 42.98 12.63
CA GLY A 228 -6.42 44.39 12.36
C GLY A 228 -5.58 45.11 13.41
N GLN A 229 -4.91 46.13 12.92
CA GLN A 229 -4.01 47.05 13.61
C GLN A 229 -4.70 47.85 14.73
N GLY A 230 -3.98 48.03 15.84
CA GLY A 230 -4.30 48.98 16.90
C GLY A 230 -3.05 49.38 17.68
N SER A 231 -2.36 50.41 17.19
CA SER A 231 -1.12 51.00 17.71
C SER A 231 -1.19 51.46 19.17
N ARG A 232 -0.11 51.25 19.97
CA ARG A 232 0.50 52.27 20.86
C ARG A 232 1.77 51.79 21.59
N LEU A 233 2.87 52.50 21.28
CA LEU A 233 3.94 53.03 22.17
C LEU A 233 4.82 52.07 23.00
N ASN A 234 6.10 51.96 22.61
CA ASN A 234 7.23 51.54 23.46
C ASN A 234 7.63 52.66 24.45
N PRO A 235 8.17 52.34 25.65
CA PRO A 235 9.63 52.44 25.88
C PRO A 235 10.17 51.46 26.98
N PRO A 236 11.41 51.60 27.48
CA PRO A 236 12.68 51.14 26.93
C PRO A 236 13.32 49.98 27.71
N THR A 237 14.26 49.26 27.08
CA THR A 237 15.10 48.20 27.68
C THR A 237 16.28 48.75 28.48
N PRO A 238 16.75 48.00 29.50
CA PRO A 238 18.15 48.04 29.93
C PRO A 238 18.87 46.69 29.76
N LYS A 239 19.89 46.72 28.90
CA LYS A 239 21.22 46.05 28.91
C LYS A 239 21.36 44.61 29.44
N ALA A 240 21.80 43.73 28.55
CA ALA A 240 22.45 42.44 28.84
C ALA A 240 23.93 42.63 29.23
N PRO A 241 24.53 41.61 29.86
CA PRO A 241 25.95 41.32 29.64
C PRO A 241 26.23 39.87 29.19
N HIS A 242 27.11 39.77 28.19
CA HIS A 242 28.06 38.68 27.86
C HIS A 242 27.48 37.29 27.51
N GLU A 243 27.99 36.49 26.58
CA GLU A 243 29.02 36.55 25.53
C GLU A 243 28.94 35.17 24.84
N TYR A 244 29.11 35.11 23.52
CA TYR A 244 30.06 34.25 22.80
C TYR A 244 29.59 33.99 21.36
N SER A 245 30.43 34.46 20.44
CA SER A 245 30.31 34.37 18.99
C SER A 245 30.35 32.93 18.49
N SER A 246 29.51 32.62 17.50
CA SER A 246 29.74 31.54 16.54
C SER A 246 29.76 32.11 15.11
N PRO A 247 30.63 31.62 14.20
CA PRO A 247 30.80 32.23 12.88
C PRO A 247 29.70 31.80 11.90
N ASN A 248 29.31 32.74 11.04
CA ASN A 248 28.41 32.52 9.90
C ASN A 248 29.01 31.55 8.86
N PRO A 249 28.16 30.86 8.08
CA PRO A 249 28.56 29.89 7.06
C PRO A 249 29.12 30.55 5.79
N ARG A 250 30.01 29.83 5.08
CA ARG A 250 30.48 30.21 3.74
C ARG A 250 29.52 29.74 2.64
N PRO A 251 29.36 30.50 1.55
CA PRO A 251 28.59 30.09 0.37
C PRO A 251 29.42 29.13 -0.50
N LEU A 252 28.77 28.13 -1.09
CA LEU A 252 29.37 27.28 -2.12
C LEU A 252 28.92 27.80 -3.48
N ASP A 253 29.85 28.47 -4.15
CA ASP A 253 29.76 28.83 -5.56
C ASP A 253 29.93 27.61 -6.48
N ASN A 254 29.26 27.71 -7.62
CA ASN A 254 29.41 26.91 -8.83
C ASN A 254 30.86 26.59 -9.17
N MET A 255 31.15 25.35 -9.57
CA MET A 255 32.03 25.10 -10.71
C MET A 255 31.89 23.67 -11.27
N ALA A 256 32.01 23.63 -12.60
CA ALA A 256 31.77 22.52 -13.50
C ALA A 256 32.64 21.28 -13.28
N SER A 257 32.17 20.15 -13.82
CA SER A 257 32.90 18.90 -14.04
C SER A 257 34.22 19.10 -14.84
N PRO A 258 35.09 18.07 -14.88
CA PRO A 258 34.89 17.06 -15.92
C PRO A 258 35.05 15.61 -15.42
N ALA A 259 34.37 14.72 -16.12
CA ALA A 259 34.45 13.27 -15.98
C ALA A 259 35.84 12.74 -16.37
N THR A 260 36.32 11.74 -15.62
CA THR A 260 37.41 10.86 -16.06
C THR A 260 37.10 9.41 -15.73
N ASN A 261 37.25 8.58 -16.77
CA ASN A 261 37.07 7.14 -16.83
C ASN A 261 37.96 6.39 -15.82
N PHE A 262 37.43 5.31 -15.24
CA PHE A 262 38.23 4.30 -14.55
C PHE A 262 37.68 2.90 -14.88
N PHE A 263 38.23 2.31 -15.95
CA PHE A 263 38.17 0.88 -16.24
C PHE A 263 39.57 0.50 -16.68
N ASP A 264 40.30 -0.23 -15.83
CA ASP A 264 41.33 -1.16 -16.26
C ASP A 264 41.60 -2.14 -15.12
N GLY A 265 41.60 -3.43 -15.44
CA GLY A 265 41.70 -4.51 -14.46
C GLY A 265 41.33 -5.88 -15.03
N ASP A 266 42.17 -6.31 -15.96
CA ASP A 266 42.53 -7.65 -16.44
C ASP A 266 41.69 -8.91 -16.07
N VAL A 267 41.51 -9.76 -17.07
CA VAL A 267 40.72 -11.00 -17.05
C VAL A 267 41.67 -12.20 -17.09
N SER A 268 41.46 -13.19 -16.21
CA SER A 268 41.91 -14.57 -16.45
C SER A 268 40.96 -15.60 -15.84
N PRO A 269 40.76 -16.77 -16.50
CA PRO A 269 39.66 -17.69 -16.20
C PRO A 269 40.10 -18.80 -15.24
N MET A 270 39.26 -19.15 -14.25
CA MET A 270 39.50 -20.30 -13.39
C MET A 270 38.40 -21.37 -13.53
N LYS A 271 38.84 -22.42 -14.22
CA LYS A 271 38.43 -23.82 -14.32
C LYS A 271 37.21 -24.30 -13.52
N SER A 272 36.37 -25.00 -14.27
CA SER A 272 35.36 -25.98 -13.88
C SER A 272 35.85 -27.02 -12.88
N ALA A 273 35.01 -27.31 -11.90
CA ALA A 273 35.04 -28.56 -11.13
C ALA A 273 33.61 -29.07 -11.00
N SER A 274 33.26 -30.02 -11.88
CA SER A 274 32.11 -30.89 -11.73
C SER A 274 32.30 -31.76 -10.50
N ARG A 275 31.31 -31.81 -9.60
CA ARG A 275 31.23 -32.87 -8.59
C ARG A 275 29.80 -33.39 -8.52
N GLN A 276 29.61 -34.56 -9.11
CA GLN A 276 28.46 -35.43 -8.88
C GLN A 276 28.41 -35.82 -7.40
N LEU A 277 27.22 -35.73 -6.82
CA LEU A 277 26.84 -36.45 -5.61
C LEU A 277 25.42 -36.98 -5.84
N THR A 278 25.38 -38.29 -6.01
CA THR A 278 24.21 -39.16 -5.98
C THR A 278 23.66 -39.25 -4.56
N HIS A 279 22.34 -39.12 -4.37
CA HIS A 279 21.63 -39.98 -3.43
C HIS A 279 20.13 -39.99 -3.73
N ASP A 280 19.62 -41.20 -3.94
CA ASP A 280 18.22 -41.58 -4.01
C ASP A 280 17.51 -41.37 -2.67
N GLY A 281 16.19 -41.19 -2.73
CA GLY A 281 15.31 -41.15 -1.57
C GLY A 281 13.92 -40.65 -1.90
N ASP A 282 13.11 -41.53 -2.50
CA ASP A 282 11.65 -41.40 -2.65
C ASP A 282 10.97 -41.16 -1.29
N LEU A 283 10.07 -40.18 -1.20
CA LEU A 283 8.85 -40.24 -0.37
C LEU A 283 7.81 -39.23 -0.89
N GLU A 284 6.84 -39.80 -1.60
CA GLU A 284 5.38 -39.56 -1.58
C GLU A 284 4.78 -38.15 -1.69
N GLU A 285 3.84 -38.11 -2.62
CA GLU A 285 3.02 -37.03 -3.15
C GLU A 285 1.75 -36.88 -2.29
N GLU A 286 1.52 -35.72 -1.69
CA GLU A 286 0.24 -35.41 -1.02
C GLU A 286 -0.39 -34.16 -1.66
N VAL A 287 -1.38 -34.41 -2.52
CA VAL A 287 -2.22 -33.42 -3.19
C VAL A 287 -3.39 -33.07 -2.27
N ALA A 288 -3.32 -31.93 -1.58
CA ALA A 288 -4.43 -31.41 -0.80
C ALA A 288 -5.32 -30.51 -1.68
N THR A 289 -6.40 -31.09 -2.19
CA THR A 289 -7.57 -30.42 -2.76
C THR A 289 -8.39 -29.75 -1.67
N TRP A 290 -8.55 -28.43 -1.72
CA TRP A 290 -9.51 -27.71 -0.88
C TRP A 290 -10.83 -27.53 -1.63
N ASN A 291 -11.81 -28.30 -1.17
CA ASN A 291 -13.22 -28.30 -1.56
C ASN A 291 -13.92 -27.10 -0.87
N ILE A 292 -14.53 -26.19 -1.62
CA ILE A 292 -15.32 -25.07 -1.06
C ILE A 292 -16.79 -25.51 -1.05
N GLN A 293 -17.36 -25.66 0.15
CA GLN A 293 -18.78 -25.86 0.37
C GLN A 293 -19.51 -24.51 0.54
N GLU A 294 -20.69 -24.46 -0.09
CA GLU A 294 -21.72 -23.43 -0.03
C GLU A 294 -22.32 -23.20 1.37
N SER A 295 -23.07 -22.09 1.45
CA SER A 295 -24.05 -21.66 2.47
C SER A 295 -23.47 -20.80 3.60
N THR A 296 -24.08 -19.69 4.03
CA THR A 296 -25.49 -19.27 4.06
C THR A 296 -25.62 -17.74 4.11
N GLU A 297 -26.62 -17.17 3.43
CA GLU A 297 -27.14 -15.82 3.71
C GLU A 297 -27.72 -15.70 5.13
N ASN A 298 -27.78 -14.49 5.69
CA ASN A 298 -28.36 -14.17 7.01
C ASN A 298 -29.70 -13.40 6.84
N PRO A 299 -30.81 -13.79 7.52
CA PRO A 299 -32.18 -13.49 7.12
C PRO A 299 -32.85 -12.36 7.94
N PHE A 300 -32.14 -11.25 8.18
CA PHE A 300 -32.72 -10.08 8.88
C PHE A 300 -32.40 -8.76 8.18
N SER A 301 -33.10 -8.50 7.08
CA SER A 301 -33.41 -7.15 6.62
C SER A 301 -34.66 -6.63 7.36
N ASP A 302 -34.52 -5.57 8.17
CA ASP A 302 -35.24 -4.29 8.05
C ASP A 302 -35.39 -3.49 9.36
N GLY A 303 -35.25 -2.18 9.23
CA GLY A 303 -35.85 -1.16 10.11
C GLY A 303 -34.85 -0.25 10.85
N PHE A 304 -34.56 0.94 10.29
CA PHE A 304 -34.84 2.26 10.90
C PHE A 304 -34.33 3.40 10.00
N GLU A 305 -35.20 4.38 9.76
CA GLU A 305 -34.97 5.58 8.95
C GLU A 305 -34.18 6.69 9.67
N HIS A 306 -33.48 7.44 8.82
CA HIS A 306 -33.14 8.88 8.83
C HIS A 306 -31.93 9.45 9.61
N ASP A 307 -31.10 10.09 8.78
CA ASP A 307 -30.33 11.32 8.98
C ASP A 307 -28.94 11.28 9.61
N SER A 308 -27.93 11.23 8.75
CA SER A 308 -26.92 12.30 8.66
C SER A 308 -26.00 12.02 7.48
N GLY A 309 -25.77 13.05 6.66
CA GLY A 309 -25.02 12.99 5.41
C GLY A 309 -23.68 12.27 5.54
N PHE A 310 -23.62 11.09 4.93
CA PHE A 310 -22.37 10.41 4.59
C PHE A 310 -22.47 10.10 3.10
N GLU A 311 -21.72 10.84 2.29
CA GLU A 311 -21.51 10.49 0.88
C GLU A 311 -20.72 9.18 0.86
N VAL A 312 -21.45 8.06 0.85
CA VAL A 312 -20.91 6.77 0.43
C VAL A 312 -20.59 6.93 -1.05
N GLY A 313 -19.31 6.79 -1.40
CA GLY A 313 -18.82 6.90 -2.77
C GLY A 313 -19.72 6.13 -3.72
N GLN A 314 -20.45 6.87 -4.55
CA GLN A 314 -21.22 6.31 -5.64
C GLN A 314 -20.22 5.56 -6.53
N ASP A 315 -20.44 4.26 -6.71
CA ASP A 315 -19.73 3.46 -7.69
C ASP A 315 -19.77 4.18 -9.04
N ASP A 316 -18.61 4.70 -9.46
CA ASP A 316 -18.41 5.49 -10.68
C ASP A 316 -18.52 4.60 -11.93
N TRP A 317 -19.62 3.87 -12.07
CA TRP A 317 -19.94 3.05 -13.23
C TRP A 317 -20.95 3.78 -14.11
N VAL A 318 -20.66 3.83 -15.41
CA VAL A 318 -21.43 4.63 -16.37
C VAL A 318 -22.88 4.15 -16.54
N VAL A 319 -23.14 2.88 -16.24
CA VAL A 319 -24.47 2.29 -16.33
C VAL A 319 -25.24 2.54 -15.04
N SER A 320 -26.34 3.29 -15.15
CA SER A 320 -27.21 3.55 -14.00
C SER A 320 -27.84 2.25 -13.48
N VAL A 321 -28.17 2.20 -12.18
CA VAL A 321 -28.82 1.03 -11.58
C VAL A 321 -30.14 0.68 -12.29
N ALA A 322 -30.91 1.69 -12.70
CA ALA A 322 -32.16 1.50 -13.43
C ALA A 322 -31.93 0.87 -14.82
N ASP A 323 -30.90 1.32 -15.54
CA ASP A 323 -30.54 0.76 -16.84
C ASP A 323 -29.96 -0.64 -16.72
N LYS A 324 -29.14 -0.91 -15.68
CA LYS A 324 -28.65 -2.25 -15.34
C LYS A 324 -29.83 -3.21 -15.19
N THR A 325 -30.81 -2.88 -14.34
CA THR A 325 -31.99 -3.73 -14.11
C THR A 325 -32.77 -4.01 -15.40
N LYS A 326 -32.96 -2.98 -16.23
CA LYS A 326 -33.64 -3.14 -17.53
C LYS A 326 -32.91 -4.12 -18.44
N TRP A 327 -31.59 -3.99 -18.58
CA TRP A 327 -30.80 -4.83 -19.49
C TRP A 327 -30.52 -6.21 -18.92
N THR A 328 -30.45 -6.37 -17.61
CA THR A 328 -30.41 -7.68 -16.94
C THR A 328 -31.67 -8.50 -17.27
N ASN A 329 -32.85 -7.89 -17.32
CA ASN A 329 -34.06 -8.61 -17.75
C ASN A 329 -33.94 -9.11 -19.20
N SER A 330 -33.49 -8.26 -20.13
CA SER A 330 -33.24 -8.66 -21.53
C SER A 330 -32.14 -9.71 -21.66
N PHE A 331 -31.12 -9.68 -20.79
CA PHE A 331 -30.08 -10.69 -20.73
C PHE A 331 -30.64 -12.07 -20.40
N TYR A 332 -31.56 -12.17 -19.44
CA TYR A 332 -32.19 -13.44 -19.08
C TYR A 332 -33.20 -13.94 -20.13
N GLU A 333 -33.86 -13.04 -20.86
CA GLU A 333 -34.74 -13.40 -21.99
C GLU A 333 -33.99 -14.08 -23.15
N LEU A 334 -32.69 -13.81 -23.31
CA LEU A 334 -31.84 -14.45 -24.33
C LEU A 334 -31.50 -15.92 -24.02
N GLY A 335 -31.85 -16.41 -22.83
CA GLY A 335 -31.53 -17.77 -22.39
C GLY A 335 -30.02 -17.96 -22.17
N PRO A 336 -29.40 -17.26 -21.21
CA PRO A 336 -27.98 -17.45 -20.90
C PRO A 336 -27.73 -18.88 -20.43
N SER A 337 -26.55 -19.39 -20.74
CA SER A 337 -26.14 -20.76 -20.42
C SER A 337 -24.86 -20.78 -19.59
N GLY A 338 -24.69 -21.84 -18.80
CA GLY A 338 -23.53 -22.03 -17.93
C GLY A 338 -23.66 -21.40 -16.54
N HIS A 339 -22.64 -21.61 -15.71
CA HIS A 339 -22.48 -21.03 -14.39
C HIS A 339 -21.05 -20.49 -14.27
N PRO A 340 -20.84 -19.15 -14.20
CA PRO A 340 -21.85 -18.09 -14.22
C PRO A 340 -22.58 -17.99 -15.57
N PRO A 341 -23.83 -17.46 -15.60
CA PRO A 341 -24.64 -17.38 -16.81
C PRO A 341 -24.00 -16.43 -17.83
N THR A 342 -23.91 -16.88 -19.08
CA THR A 342 -23.39 -16.06 -20.19
C THR A 342 -24.21 -16.23 -21.46
N VAL A 343 -24.21 -15.18 -22.30
CA VAL A 343 -24.82 -15.19 -23.63
C VAL A 343 -23.73 -15.15 -24.70
N THR A 344 -23.79 -16.07 -25.67
CA THR A 344 -22.81 -16.13 -26.75
C THR A 344 -22.99 -14.98 -27.75
N GLY A 345 -21.95 -14.64 -28.50
CA GLY A 345 -22.06 -13.63 -29.56
C GLY A 345 -23.12 -13.95 -30.62
N GLN A 346 -23.44 -15.23 -30.83
CA GLN A 346 -24.54 -15.64 -31.72
C GLN A 346 -25.92 -15.27 -31.16
N GLN A 347 -26.11 -15.36 -29.85
CA GLN A 347 -27.35 -14.97 -29.16
C GLN A 347 -27.52 -13.44 -29.10
N VAL A 348 -26.41 -12.70 -28.93
CA VAL A 348 -26.43 -11.24 -28.80
C VAL A 348 -26.52 -10.52 -30.15
N ARG A 349 -25.97 -11.12 -31.22
CA ARG A 349 -25.89 -10.51 -32.56
C ARG A 349 -27.23 -9.98 -33.11
N PRO A 350 -28.38 -10.68 -33.02
CA PRO A 350 -29.65 -10.16 -33.52
C PRO A 350 -30.06 -8.84 -32.86
N ILE A 351 -29.90 -8.72 -31.54
CA ILE A 351 -30.21 -7.50 -30.79
C ILE A 351 -29.29 -6.35 -31.17
N MET A 352 -28.00 -6.63 -31.33
CA MET A 352 -27.03 -5.61 -31.78
C MET A 352 -27.33 -5.12 -33.20
N VAL A 353 -27.72 -6.01 -34.11
CA VAL A 353 -28.05 -5.63 -35.49
C VAL A 353 -29.36 -4.82 -35.56
N ASP A 354 -30.35 -5.16 -34.73
CA ASP A 354 -31.63 -4.43 -34.63
C ASP A 354 -31.45 -2.97 -34.16
N SER A 355 -30.32 -2.66 -33.51
CA SER A 355 -29.98 -1.30 -33.13
C SER A 355 -29.92 -0.31 -34.31
N GLY A 356 -29.64 -0.80 -35.52
CA GLY A 356 -29.48 -0.02 -36.74
C GLY A 356 -28.09 0.57 -36.96
N LEU A 357 -27.11 0.24 -36.10
CA LEU A 357 -25.74 0.72 -36.23
C LEU A 357 -24.96 0.00 -37.34
N PRO A 358 -23.98 0.66 -38.00
CA PRO A 358 -23.14 0.02 -39.01
C PRO A 358 -22.39 -1.20 -38.45
N THR A 359 -22.22 -2.24 -39.27
CA THR A 359 -21.52 -3.48 -38.87
C THR A 359 -20.12 -3.24 -38.30
N GLN A 360 -19.41 -2.24 -38.81
CA GLN A 360 -18.08 -1.86 -38.30
C GLN A 360 -18.14 -1.31 -36.87
N ALA A 361 -19.17 -0.52 -36.55
CA ALA A 361 -19.40 0.02 -35.21
C ALA A 361 -19.79 -1.10 -34.24
N LEU A 362 -20.68 -2.01 -34.65
CA LEU A 362 -21.09 -3.15 -33.82
C LEU A 362 -19.92 -4.08 -33.48
N ARG A 363 -19.00 -4.30 -34.43
CA ARG A 363 -17.76 -5.04 -34.17
C ARG A 363 -16.89 -4.33 -33.15
N LYS A 364 -16.70 -3.01 -33.29
CA LYS A 364 -15.93 -2.21 -32.33
C LYS A 364 -16.54 -2.30 -30.92
N ILE A 365 -17.86 -2.18 -30.81
CA ILE A 365 -18.56 -2.32 -29.52
C ILE A 365 -18.35 -3.71 -28.92
N TRP A 366 -18.47 -4.77 -29.73
CA TRP A 366 -18.21 -6.14 -29.27
C TRP A 366 -16.80 -6.32 -28.72
N ASP A 367 -15.80 -5.84 -29.46
CA ASP A 367 -14.38 -5.94 -29.07
C ASP A 367 -14.07 -5.15 -27.78
N LEU A 368 -14.86 -4.11 -27.47
CA LEU A 368 -14.73 -3.32 -26.23
C LEU A 368 -15.39 -4.00 -25.03
N VAL A 369 -16.56 -4.63 -25.22
CA VAL A 369 -17.37 -5.15 -24.12
C VAL A 369 -17.04 -6.60 -23.74
N ASP A 370 -16.49 -7.42 -24.66
CA ASP A 370 -15.95 -8.75 -24.32
C ASP A 370 -14.54 -8.61 -23.72
N ILE A 371 -14.48 -8.02 -22.53
CA ILE A 371 -13.22 -7.70 -21.82
C ILE A 371 -12.37 -8.96 -21.62
N SER A 372 -13.03 -10.11 -21.40
CA SER A 372 -12.36 -11.40 -21.20
C SER A 372 -12.00 -12.13 -22.49
N GLY A 373 -12.42 -11.62 -23.66
CA GLY A 373 -12.13 -12.20 -24.98
C GLY A 373 -12.67 -13.62 -25.17
N ARG A 374 -13.78 -13.97 -24.50
CA ARG A 374 -14.30 -15.35 -24.45
C ARG A 374 -15.34 -15.66 -25.54
N GLY A 375 -15.76 -14.67 -26.32
CA GLY A 375 -16.81 -14.81 -27.33
C GLY A 375 -18.23 -14.89 -26.75
N ALA A 376 -18.39 -14.57 -25.46
CA ALA A 376 -19.65 -14.54 -24.74
C ALA A 376 -19.62 -13.42 -23.70
N LEU A 377 -20.78 -12.87 -23.37
CA LEU A 377 -20.93 -11.76 -22.41
C LEU A 377 -21.66 -12.25 -21.15
N ASP A 378 -21.26 -11.72 -20.00
CA ASP A 378 -22.01 -11.85 -18.75
C ASP A 378 -22.99 -10.69 -18.63
N ASP A 379 -23.74 -10.64 -17.53
CA ASP A 379 -24.80 -9.67 -17.31
C ASP A 379 -24.26 -8.22 -17.30
N GLU A 380 -23.09 -8.00 -16.71
CA GLU A 380 -22.48 -6.66 -16.65
C GLU A 380 -21.89 -6.22 -17.99
N GLU A 381 -21.21 -7.11 -18.73
CA GLU A 381 -20.72 -6.79 -20.08
C GLU A 381 -21.87 -6.61 -21.08
N PHE A 382 -22.96 -7.37 -20.93
CA PHE A 382 -24.15 -7.19 -21.75
C PHE A 382 -24.82 -5.83 -21.45
N ALA A 383 -24.94 -5.46 -20.17
CA ALA A 383 -25.44 -4.14 -19.78
C ALA A 383 -24.55 -3.01 -20.36
N LEU A 384 -23.23 -3.17 -20.32
CA LEU A 384 -22.29 -2.23 -20.93
C LEU A 384 -22.47 -2.16 -22.46
N ALA A 385 -22.66 -3.30 -23.13
CA ALA A 385 -22.90 -3.34 -24.57
C ALA A 385 -24.17 -2.56 -24.95
N MET A 386 -25.25 -2.74 -24.19
CA MET A 386 -26.51 -2.03 -24.40
C MET A 386 -26.39 -0.52 -24.12
N TYR A 387 -25.61 -0.13 -23.10
CA TYR A 387 -25.30 1.27 -22.83
C TYR A 387 -24.59 1.93 -24.01
N VAL A 388 -23.48 1.34 -24.48
CA VAL A 388 -22.69 1.89 -25.57
C VAL A 388 -23.49 1.96 -26.87
N ILE A 389 -24.34 0.97 -27.14
CA ILE A 389 -25.28 1.01 -28.28
C ILE A 389 -26.28 2.15 -28.12
N SER A 390 -26.88 2.31 -26.93
CA SER A 390 -27.86 3.37 -26.66
C SER A 390 -27.23 4.76 -26.81
N ASP A 391 -26.03 4.95 -26.29
CA ASP A 391 -25.27 6.19 -26.41
C ASP A 391 -24.91 6.50 -27.87
N ALA A 392 -24.37 5.53 -28.61
CA ALA A 392 -24.03 5.68 -30.02
C ALA A 392 -25.25 5.96 -30.92
N LYS A 393 -26.45 5.53 -30.53
CA LYS A 393 -27.70 5.86 -31.24
C LYS A 393 -28.13 7.30 -31.04
N VAL A 394 -27.85 7.88 -29.87
CA VAL A 394 -28.23 9.26 -29.53
C VAL A 394 -27.17 10.25 -30.00
N ASN A 395 -25.90 9.94 -29.73
CA ASN A 395 -24.75 10.83 -29.93
C ASN A 395 -23.96 10.53 -31.21
N GLY A 396 -24.33 9.47 -31.94
CA GLY A 396 -23.68 9.04 -33.17
C GLY A 396 -22.52 8.07 -32.94
N VAL A 397 -22.04 7.45 -34.02
CA VAL A 397 -20.97 6.42 -33.99
C VAL A 397 -19.65 6.94 -33.42
N GLU A 398 -19.43 8.26 -33.46
CA GLU A 398 -18.24 8.93 -32.93
C GLU A 398 -18.15 8.91 -31.40
N SER A 399 -19.26 8.62 -30.69
CA SER A 399 -19.25 8.51 -29.23
C SER A 399 -18.65 7.18 -28.73
N ILE A 400 -18.45 6.20 -29.62
CA ILE A 400 -17.85 4.90 -29.27
C ILE A 400 -16.35 5.08 -29.03
N PRO A 401 -15.86 4.91 -27.79
CA PRO A 401 -14.46 5.17 -27.47
C PRO A 401 -13.53 4.17 -28.18
N ASP A 402 -12.27 4.56 -28.40
CA ASP A 402 -11.26 3.66 -28.98
C ASP A 402 -10.71 2.65 -27.96
N GLU A 403 -10.72 3.02 -26.68
CA GLU A 403 -10.33 2.19 -25.54
C GLU A 403 -11.34 2.39 -24.40
N LEU A 404 -11.64 1.34 -23.64
CA LEU A 404 -12.64 1.41 -22.59
C LEU A 404 -12.15 2.28 -21.40
N PRO A 405 -12.79 3.41 -21.08
CA PRO A 405 -12.42 4.23 -19.92
C PRO A 405 -12.67 3.49 -18.60
N ARG A 406 -11.97 3.89 -17.52
CA ARG A 406 -12.12 3.25 -16.20
C ARG A 406 -13.54 3.28 -15.64
N SER A 407 -14.31 4.33 -15.95
CA SER A 407 -15.72 4.46 -15.54
C SER A 407 -16.67 3.51 -16.30
N PHE A 408 -16.23 2.92 -17.42
CA PHE A 408 -17.00 1.95 -18.20
C PHE A 408 -16.72 0.51 -17.75
N LEU A 409 -15.61 0.27 -17.05
CA LEU A 409 -15.26 -1.06 -16.55
C LEU A 409 -16.32 -1.55 -15.55
N PRO A 410 -16.95 -2.71 -15.82
CA PRO A 410 -17.85 -3.37 -14.88
C PRO A 410 -17.23 -3.48 -13.49
N PRO A 411 -17.97 -3.21 -12.39
CA PRO A 411 -17.41 -3.27 -11.04
C PRO A 411 -16.74 -4.61 -10.70
N SER A 412 -17.25 -5.72 -11.22
CA SER A 412 -16.65 -7.05 -11.01
C SER A 412 -15.31 -7.27 -11.73
N LYS A 413 -14.92 -6.37 -12.64
CA LYS A 413 -13.74 -6.49 -13.54
C LYS A 413 -12.74 -5.34 -13.36
N ARG A 414 -12.85 -4.59 -12.26
CA ARG A 414 -11.93 -3.48 -11.91
C ARG A 414 -10.63 -3.93 -11.28
#